data_AF-A0A480AAX0-F1
#
_entry.id   AF-A0A480AAX0-F1
#
_cell.length_a   1.000
_cell.length_b   1.000
_cell.length_c   1.000
_cell.angle_alpha   90.00
_cell.angle_beta   90.00
_cell.angle_gamma   90.00
#
_symmetry.space_group_name_H-M   'P 1'
#
loop_
_entity.id
_entity.type
_entity.pdbx_description
1 polymer ?
#
loop_
_entity_poly.entity_id
_entity_poly.type
_entity_poly.pdbx_seq_one_letter_code
_entity_poly.pdbx_strand_id
1 'polypeptide(L)'
;MKVKLISALNDTNVDAAQVSNQRQLSISISAIPAGFEQTLPLNLCLILDQSGSMSGEPMNTVMQAVEQLLDQLKPGDRISVIAFAGTARVIIPNQIVSDRNSIKTQLKAKLKAAGGTVIAEGLSLGITELLKGTKGAVSQAFLLTDGHGDKGLQIWKWQIGPNDNKRCLQLAKKAAKLNLTINTLGFGDDWNQNLLEKIADAGGGTLAYIENPEQAVTQFARLFRRVQLVGLTNAHLLLSFVPGVRLAELKPIAQVAPDTIELPLETDANGTLVLRLGDLMKDVERVVLANIYLGQFPEGKQVIGHIQIRYDDPSLNKQGLLSSLAPIYANFTRSYEPALNSQVLQSILLLAKYRQTQLAEAKLALGDAKGAATMLQTAANTALQIGDSTAVTVLQSSATRLQVGGELSKSDRKKTRIASKTVLKE
;
A
#
# COMPACT_ATOMS: atom_id res chain seq x y z
N MET A 1 -0.09 16.80 -15.98
CA MET A 1 0.98 16.62 -14.95
C MET A 1 2.29 16.17 -15.62
N LYS A 2 3.43 16.17 -14.92
CA LYS A 2 4.68 15.49 -15.36
C LYS A 2 5.16 14.50 -14.31
N VAL A 3 6.02 13.57 -14.70
CA VAL A 3 6.68 12.63 -13.79
C VAL A 3 8.08 13.14 -13.47
N LYS A 4 8.41 13.25 -12.18
CA LYS A 4 9.79 13.41 -11.69
C LYS A 4 10.33 12.01 -11.39
N LEU A 5 11.49 11.69 -11.97
CA LEU A 5 12.12 10.38 -11.85
C LEU A 5 13.61 10.58 -11.52
N ILE A 6 14.05 10.03 -10.40
CA ILE A 6 15.43 10.13 -9.91
C ILE A 6 15.92 8.74 -9.54
N SER A 7 17.15 8.40 -9.94
CA SER A 7 17.82 7.16 -9.53
C SER A 7 19.15 7.41 -8.85
N ALA A 8 19.48 6.62 -7.84
CA ALA A 8 20.77 6.66 -7.16
C ALA A 8 21.19 5.28 -6.67
N LEU A 9 22.49 4.99 -6.65
CA LEU A 9 23.04 3.81 -6.01
C LEU A 9 23.37 4.10 -4.54
N ASN A 10 23.36 3.07 -3.70
CA ASN A 10 23.81 3.18 -2.30
C ASN A 10 25.28 3.56 -2.18
N ASP A 11 26.07 3.11 -3.16
CA ASP A 11 27.42 3.57 -3.41
C ASP A 11 27.57 3.78 -4.90
N THR A 12 27.90 5.02 -5.30
CA THR A 12 28.01 5.39 -6.72
C THR A 12 29.27 4.80 -7.36
N ASN A 13 30.33 4.60 -6.56
CA ASN A 13 31.57 4.02 -7.03
C ASN A 13 31.50 2.49 -6.97
N VAL A 14 32.12 1.84 -7.94
CA VAL A 14 32.13 0.39 -8.11
C VAL A 14 33.56 -0.06 -8.37
N ASP A 15 34.02 -1.08 -7.66
CA ASP A 15 35.37 -1.60 -7.81
C ASP A 15 35.46 -2.35 -9.15
N ALA A 16 36.21 -1.78 -10.10
CA ALA A 16 36.40 -2.33 -11.44
C ALA A 16 37.24 -3.62 -11.44
N ALA A 17 38.01 -3.87 -10.38
CA ALA A 17 38.81 -5.10 -10.26
C ALA A 17 37.95 -6.32 -9.86
N GLN A 18 36.78 -6.09 -9.25
CA GLN A 18 35.89 -7.17 -8.84
C GLN A 18 35.08 -7.72 -10.01
N VAL A 19 34.94 -9.05 -10.05
CA VAL A 19 34.17 -9.75 -11.09
C VAL A 19 32.67 -9.46 -10.97
N SER A 20 32.19 -9.22 -9.75
CA SER A 20 30.79 -8.96 -9.46
C SER A 20 30.67 -8.06 -8.24
N ASN A 21 29.96 -6.95 -8.38
CA ASN A 21 29.68 -5.98 -7.33
C ASN A 21 28.18 -5.94 -7.04
N GLN A 22 27.78 -6.03 -5.78
CA GLN A 22 26.39 -5.85 -5.37
C GLN A 22 26.10 -4.38 -5.06
N ARG A 23 24.99 -3.83 -5.57
CA ARG A 23 24.50 -2.48 -5.25
C ARG A 23 23.00 -2.48 -5.03
N GLN A 24 22.54 -1.50 -4.24
CA GLN A 24 21.13 -1.18 -4.08
C GLN A 24 20.85 0.09 -4.88
N LEU A 25 19.96 -0.04 -5.85
CA LEU A 25 19.48 1.05 -6.70
C LEU A 25 18.17 1.57 -6.12
N SER A 26 18.16 2.84 -5.71
CA SER A 26 16.94 3.57 -5.37
C SER A 26 16.40 4.30 -6.58
N ILE A 27 15.08 4.21 -6.78
CA ILE A 27 14.34 4.92 -7.80
C ILE A 27 13.22 5.68 -7.09
N SER A 28 13.31 7.01 -7.06
CA SER A 28 12.29 7.92 -6.53
C SER A 28 11.42 8.44 -7.68
N ILE A 29 10.10 8.33 -7.49
CA ILE A 29 9.07 8.70 -8.46
C ILE A 29 8.05 9.61 -7.79
N SER A 30 7.72 10.74 -8.40
CA SER A 30 6.58 11.57 -8.00
C SER A 30 5.89 12.23 -9.18
N ALA A 31 4.62 12.60 -9.00
CA ALA A 31 3.93 13.48 -9.94
C ALA A 31 4.25 14.93 -9.58
N ILE A 32 4.55 15.76 -10.58
CA ILE A 32 4.78 17.19 -10.41
C ILE A 32 3.75 17.98 -11.25
N PRO A 33 3.16 19.04 -10.68
CA PRO A 33 2.32 19.98 -11.42
C PRO A 33 3.09 20.61 -12.58
N ALA A 34 2.47 20.70 -13.75
CA ALA A 34 3.05 21.34 -14.94
C ALA A 34 2.41 22.71 -15.27
N GLY A 35 1.56 23.22 -14.36
CA GLY A 35 0.74 24.41 -14.53
C GLY A 35 -0.21 24.59 -13.35
N PHE A 36 -1.33 25.31 -13.54
CA PHE A 36 -2.35 25.50 -12.51
C PHE A 36 -2.87 24.16 -11.98
N GLU A 37 -3.02 24.05 -10.65
CA GLU A 37 -3.52 22.84 -10.00
C GLU A 37 -4.94 22.53 -10.44
N GLN A 38 -5.10 21.49 -11.27
CA GLN A 38 -6.41 20.92 -11.54
C GLN A 38 -6.63 19.74 -10.60
N THR A 39 -7.61 19.87 -9.71
CA THR A 39 -8.03 18.77 -8.83
C THR A 39 -8.85 17.79 -9.65
N LEU A 40 -8.45 16.52 -9.66
CA LEU A 40 -9.20 15.46 -10.35
C LEU A 40 -10.49 15.15 -9.57
N PRO A 41 -11.65 15.00 -10.24
CA PRO A 41 -12.84 14.48 -9.60
C PRO A 41 -12.55 13.11 -8.98
N LEU A 42 -13.07 12.90 -7.77
CA LEU A 42 -13.00 11.63 -7.08
C LEU A 42 -14.24 10.80 -7.40
N ASN A 43 -14.04 9.54 -7.78
CA ASN A 43 -15.06 8.51 -7.84
C ASN A 43 -14.87 7.55 -6.66
N LEU A 44 -15.57 7.80 -5.55
CA LEU A 44 -15.41 7.07 -4.30
C LEU A 44 -16.50 6.00 -4.14
N CYS A 45 -16.10 4.79 -3.76
CA CYS A 45 -17.02 3.74 -3.32
C CYS A 45 -16.73 3.34 -1.88
N LEU A 46 -17.72 3.47 -1.02
CA LEU A 46 -17.65 2.97 0.35
C LEU A 46 -18.24 1.56 0.38
N ILE A 47 -17.46 0.58 0.84
CA ILE A 47 -17.86 -0.82 0.97
C ILE A 47 -17.88 -1.13 2.46
N LEU A 48 -19.07 -1.06 3.06
CA LEU A 48 -19.27 -1.03 4.50
C LEU A 48 -19.80 -2.37 5.00
N ASP A 49 -19.11 -2.96 5.96
CA ASP A 49 -19.58 -4.13 6.69
C ASP A 49 -20.81 -3.77 7.52
N GLN A 50 -21.88 -4.54 7.37
CA GLN A 50 -23.09 -4.43 8.17
C GLN A 50 -23.32 -5.68 9.03
N SER A 51 -22.31 -6.51 9.28
CA SER A 51 -22.44 -7.68 10.15
C SER A 51 -22.86 -7.30 11.57
N GLY A 52 -23.40 -8.27 12.33
CA GLY A 52 -23.95 -8.03 13.66
C GLY A 52 -22.96 -7.41 14.66
N SER A 53 -21.66 -7.67 14.52
CA SER A 53 -20.59 -7.11 15.36
C SER A 53 -20.39 -5.61 15.17
N MET A 54 -20.81 -5.06 14.02
CA MET A 54 -20.80 -3.63 13.78
C MET A 54 -21.90 -2.88 14.55
N SER A 55 -22.83 -3.58 15.22
CA SER A 55 -23.93 -2.95 15.95
C SER A 55 -23.45 -2.02 17.08
N GLY A 56 -24.23 -0.97 17.35
CA GLY A 56 -23.91 0.00 18.40
C GLY A 56 -22.85 1.01 17.98
N GLU A 57 -21.85 1.20 18.82
CA GLU A 57 -20.83 2.23 18.67
C GLU A 57 -20.03 2.14 17.35
N PRO A 58 -19.55 0.96 16.89
CA PRO A 58 -18.80 0.87 15.64
C PRO A 58 -19.57 1.45 14.45
N MET A 59 -20.81 1.02 14.19
CA MET A 59 -21.62 1.57 13.09
C MET A 59 -21.89 3.07 13.27
N ASN A 60 -22.17 3.54 14.49
CA ASN A 60 -22.41 4.96 14.74
C ASN A 60 -21.20 5.82 14.35
N THR A 61 -20.00 5.38 14.74
CA THR A 61 -18.76 6.06 14.41
C THR A 61 -18.44 6.00 12.92
N VAL A 62 -18.68 4.86 12.28
CA VAL A 62 -18.51 4.72 10.83
C VAL A 62 -19.43 5.67 10.09
N MET A 63 -20.69 5.75 10.51
CA MET A 63 -21.65 6.69 9.97
C MET A 63 -21.17 8.14 10.15
N GLN A 64 -20.66 8.50 11.33
CA GLN A 64 -20.08 9.83 11.57
C GLN A 64 -18.89 10.13 10.64
N ALA A 65 -17.97 9.17 10.46
CA ALA A 65 -16.83 9.32 9.56
C ALA A 65 -17.26 9.47 8.10
N VAL A 66 -18.28 8.71 7.66
CA VAL A 66 -18.86 8.81 6.31
C VAL A 66 -19.56 10.15 6.12
N GLU A 67 -20.30 10.65 7.10
CA GLU A 67 -20.96 11.96 7.03
C GLU A 67 -19.93 13.08 6.87
N GLN A 68 -18.86 13.07 7.65
CA GLN A 68 -17.78 14.05 7.53
C GLN A 68 -17.01 13.95 6.21
N LEU A 69 -16.85 12.74 5.68
CA LEU A 69 -16.26 12.54 4.37
C LEU A 69 -17.15 13.14 3.27
N LEU A 70 -18.46 12.91 3.33
CA LEU A 70 -19.43 13.46 2.37
C LEU A 70 -19.39 14.99 2.33
N ASP A 71 -19.18 15.63 3.49
CA ASP A 71 -19.06 17.08 3.60
C ASP A 71 -17.78 17.63 2.95
N GLN A 72 -16.74 16.81 2.81
CA GLN A 72 -15.48 17.18 2.19
C GLN A 72 -15.43 16.89 0.67
N LEU A 73 -16.40 16.14 0.13
CA LEU A 73 -16.50 15.90 -1.32
C LEU A 73 -16.79 17.19 -2.07
N LYS A 74 -16.11 17.39 -3.19
CA LYS A 74 -16.21 18.57 -4.04
C LYS A 74 -17.34 18.42 -5.08
N PRO A 75 -17.85 19.53 -5.64
CA PRO A 75 -18.73 19.46 -6.81
C PRO A 75 -18.08 18.65 -7.95
N GLY A 76 -18.82 17.71 -8.51
CA GLY A 76 -18.32 16.80 -9.56
C GLY A 76 -17.77 15.47 -9.04
N ASP A 77 -17.47 15.36 -7.74
CA ASP A 77 -17.13 14.08 -7.13
C ASP A 77 -18.34 13.14 -7.17
N ARG A 78 -18.05 11.84 -7.26
CA ARG A 78 -19.02 10.76 -7.32
C ARG A 78 -18.90 9.89 -6.08
N ILE A 79 -20.05 9.38 -5.64
CA ILE A 79 -20.14 8.47 -4.51
C ILE A 79 -21.03 7.27 -4.86
N SER A 80 -20.60 6.09 -4.42
CA SER A 80 -21.44 4.91 -4.26
C SER A 80 -21.23 4.31 -2.89
N VAL A 81 -22.27 3.70 -2.33
CA VAL A 81 -22.19 3.01 -1.03
C VAL A 81 -22.78 1.62 -1.15
N ILE A 82 -21.96 0.63 -0.81
CA ILE A 82 -22.30 -0.78 -0.75
C ILE A 82 -22.35 -1.18 0.73
N ALA A 83 -23.41 -1.86 1.12
CA ALA A 83 -23.44 -2.58 2.39
C ALA A 83 -23.26 -4.06 2.11
N PHE A 84 -22.41 -4.74 2.89
CA PHE A 84 -22.21 -6.17 2.75
C PHE A 84 -22.26 -6.87 4.11
N ALA A 85 -22.85 -8.07 4.11
CA ALA A 85 -22.86 -9.02 5.21
C ALA A 85 -22.70 -10.41 4.58
N GLY A 86 -23.70 -11.30 4.71
CA GLY A 86 -23.76 -12.54 3.92
C GLY A 86 -23.91 -12.31 2.41
N THR A 87 -24.60 -11.22 2.03
CA THR A 87 -24.73 -10.74 0.65
C THR A 87 -24.39 -9.25 0.59
N ALA A 88 -24.16 -8.73 -0.61
CA ALA A 88 -23.93 -7.30 -0.83
C ALA A 88 -25.10 -6.64 -1.55
N ARG A 89 -25.37 -5.36 -1.22
CA ARG A 89 -26.38 -4.54 -1.90
C ARG A 89 -25.93 -3.10 -2.04
N VAL A 90 -26.41 -2.45 -3.09
CA VAL A 90 -26.20 -1.03 -3.33
C VAL A 90 -27.15 -0.23 -2.45
N ILE A 91 -26.60 0.58 -1.55
CA ILE A 91 -27.37 1.52 -0.70
C ILE A 91 -27.59 2.82 -1.45
N ILE A 92 -26.49 3.33 -2.02
CA ILE A 92 -26.40 4.53 -2.84
C ILE A 92 -25.75 4.11 -4.17
N PRO A 93 -26.48 4.16 -5.30
CA PRO A 93 -25.88 3.89 -6.60
C PRO A 93 -24.87 4.97 -6.97
N ASN A 94 -23.90 4.63 -7.82
CA ASN A 94 -22.88 5.57 -8.24
C ASN A 94 -23.49 6.83 -8.89
N GLN A 95 -23.35 7.97 -8.21
CA GLN A 95 -23.93 9.24 -8.61
C GLN A 95 -23.01 10.42 -8.28
N ILE A 96 -23.17 11.53 -8.98
CA ILE A 96 -22.52 12.80 -8.61
C ILE A 96 -23.12 13.28 -7.29
N VAL A 97 -22.28 13.80 -6.39
CA VAL A 97 -22.71 14.35 -5.10
C VAL A 97 -23.40 15.69 -5.34
N SER A 98 -24.74 15.68 -5.44
CA SER A 98 -25.58 16.87 -5.58
C SER A 98 -26.33 17.21 -4.28
N ASP A 99 -26.94 16.21 -3.64
CA ASP A 99 -27.68 16.37 -2.38
C ASP A 99 -27.08 15.48 -1.27
N ARG A 100 -26.18 16.08 -0.48
CA ARG A 100 -25.51 15.40 0.64
C ARG A 100 -26.51 14.97 1.72
N ASN A 101 -27.53 15.79 2.00
CA ASN A 101 -28.49 15.51 3.08
C ASN A 101 -29.40 14.33 2.75
N SER A 102 -29.81 14.21 1.48
CA SER A 102 -30.53 13.01 1.00
C SER A 102 -29.68 11.76 1.12
N ILE A 103 -28.39 11.82 0.74
CA ILE A 103 -27.47 10.68 0.87
C ILE A 103 -27.32 10.27 2.34
N LYS A 104 -27.06 11.22 3.26
CA LYS A 104 -26.94 10.96 4.70
C LYS A 104 -28.20 10.32 5.27
N THR A 105 -29.38 10.84 4.92
CA THR A 105 -30.67 10.30 5.35
C THR A 105 -30.88 8.86 4.86
N GLN A 106 -30.57 8.58 3.59
CA GLN A 106 -30.69 7.24 3.04
C GLN A 106 -29.73 6.25 3.70
N LEU A 107 -28.49 6.68 3.99
CA LEU A 107 -27.51 5.85 4.69
C LEU A 107 -28.02 5.46 6.08
N LYS A 108 -28.48 6.43 6.89
CA LYS A 108 -29.06 6.18 8.23
C LYS A 108 -30.26 5.23 8.18
N ALA A 109 -31.12 5.36 7.18
CA ALA A 109 -32.31 4.53 7.05
C ALA A 109 -31.97 3.08 6.65
N LYS A 110 -30.96 2.90 5.78
CA LYS A 110 -30.67 1.63 5.12
C LYS A 110 -29.54 0.84 5.76
N LEU A 111 -28.54 1.45 6.40
CA LEU A 111 -27.43 0.75 7.06
C LEU A 111 -27.85 0.31 8.47
N LYS A 112 -28.13 -0.98 8.62
CA LYS A 112 -28.45 -1.60 9.92
C LYS A 112 -27.66 -2.89 10.04
N ALA A 113 -27.05 -3.11 11.20
CA ALA A 113 -26.23 -4.28 11.46
C ALA A 113 -27.10 -5.56 11.46
N ALA A 114 -26.80 -6.52 10.58
CA ALA A 114 -27.43 -7.82 10.47
C ALA A 114 -26.56 -8.81 9.65
N GLY A 115 -26.63 -10.09 10.01
CA GLY A 115 -26.02 -11.19 9.24
C GLY A 115 -24.52 -11.41 9.49
N GLY A 116 -23.94 -12.34 8.71
CA GLY A 116 -22.51 -12.67 8.74
C GLY A 116 -21.66 -11.79 7.81
N THR A 117 -20.46 -12.24 7.42
CA THR A 117 -19.49 -11.41 6.67
C THR A 117 -18.90 -12.16 5.47
N VAL A 118 -19.16 -11.67 4.25
CA VAL A 118 -18.62 -12.18 2.97
C VAL A 118 -18.04 -11.00 2.19
N ILE A 119 -16.73 -10.78 2.34
CA ILE A 119 -16.04 -9.59 1.82
C ILE A 119 -16.04 -9.58 0.28
N ALA A 120 -15.92 -10.75 -0.36
CA ALA A 120 -15.84 -10.80 -1.82
C ALA A 120 -17.11 -10.28 -2.51
N GLU A 121 -18.29 -10.44 -1.91
CA GLU A 121 -19.54 -9.89 -2.46
C GLU A 121 -19.51 -8.36 -2.43
N GLY A 122 -19.09 -7.78 -1.30
CA GLY A 122 -18.91 -6.33 -1.15
C GLY A 122 -17.92 -5.78 -2.17
N LEU A 123 -16.76 -6.42 -2.32
CA LEU A 123 -15.74 -6.05 -3.32
C LEU A 123 -16.27 -6.14 -4.75
N SER A 124 -16.93 -7.24 -5.12
CA SER A 124 -17.45 -7.45 -6.47
C SER A 124 -18.46 -6.36 -6.86
N LEU A 125 -19.41 -6.06 -5.97
CA LEU A 125 -20.42 -5.05 -6.22
C LEU A 125 -19.82 -3.63 -6.20
N GLY A 126 -18.89 -3.35 -5.28
CA GLY A 126 -18.18 -2.07 -5.21
C GLY A 126 -17.36 -1.78 -6.46
N ILE A 127 -16.64 -2.78 -6.99
CA ILE A 127 -15.93 -2.66 -8.28
C ILE A 127 -16.92 -2.35 -9.42
N THR A 128 -18.07 -3.02 -9.42
CA THR A 128 -19.12 -2.81 -10.44
C THR A 128 -19.68 -1.39 -10.41
N GLU A 129 -19.95 -0.83 -9.22
CA GLU A 129 -20.39 0.57 -9.09
C GLU A 129 -19.29 1.57 -9.47
N LEU A 130 -18.03 1.32 -9.08
CA LEU A 130 -16.91 2.19 -9.44
C LEU A 130 -16.73 2.32 -10.95
N LEU A 131 -16.88 1.22 -11.70
CA LEU A 131 -16.74 1.23 -13.16
C LEU A 131 -17.67 2.19 -13.88
N LYS A 132 -18.80 2.58 -13.27
CA LYS A 132 -19.77 3.53 -13.84
C LYS A 132 -19.27 4.98 -13.86
N GLY A 133 -18.20 5.29 -13.14
CA GLY A 133 -17.75 6.67 -12.88
C GLY A 133 -16.26 6.93 -13.12
N THR A 134 -15.53 6.06 -13.83
CA THR A 134 -14.06 6.11 -13.95
C THR A 134 -13.52 7.20 -14.88
N LYS A 135 -14.32 7.67 -15.84
CA LYS A 135 -13.85 8.56 -16.90
C LYS A 135 -13.44 9.93 -16.34
N GLY A 136 -12.17 10.29 -16.51
CA GLY A 136 -11.61 11.56 -16.03
C GLY A 136 -11.56 11.70 -14.51
N ALA A 137 -11.71 10.59 -13.77
CA ALA A 137 -11.78 10.60 -12.31
C ALA A 137 -10.78 9.61 -11.70
N VAL A 138 -10.34 9.91 -10.48
CA VAL A 138 -9.57 8.95 -9.66
C VAL A 138 -10.57 8.04 -8.96
N SER A 139 -10.47 6.72 -9.14
CA SER A 139 -11.44 5.77 -8.61
C SER A 139 -10.90 5.00 -7.40
N GLN A 140 -11.56 5.16 -6.25
CA GLN A 140 -11.10 4.64 -4.96
C GLN A 140 -12.22 3.87 -4.27
N ALA A 141 -11.90 2.70 -3.72
CA ALA A 141 -12.78 1.94 -2.83
C ALA A 141 -12.23 1.98 -1.41
N PHE A 142 -13.08 2.27 -0.43
CA PHE A 142 -12.78 2.10 0.99
C PHE A 142 -13.58 0.91 1.52
N LEU A 143 -12.91 -0.22 1.72
CA LEU A 143 -13.46 -1.44 2.32
C LEU A 143 -13.28 -1.35 3.83
N LEU A 144 -14.37 -1.38 4.59
CA LEU A 144 -14.36 -1.30 6.03
C LEU A 144 -15.00 -2.56 6.63
N THR A 145 -14.34 -3.16 7.63
CA THR A 145 -14.83 -4.33 8.37
C THR A 145 -14.20 -4.39 9.76
N ASP A 146 -14.95 -4.89 10.74
CA ASP A 146 -14.41 -5.31 12.05
C ASP A 146 -13.98 -6.80 12.06
N GLY A 147 -14.28 -7.51 10.97
CA GLY A 147 -13.85 -8.84 10.62
C GLY A 147 -14.21 -9.93 11.62
N HIS A 148 -15.30 -9.75 12.36
CA HIS A 148 -15.92 -10.82 13.15
C HIS A 148 -16.55 -11.85 12.19
N GLY A 149 -15.71 -12.74 11.65
CA GLY A 149 -16.18 -14.05 11.23
C GLY A 149 -16.66 -14.80 12.48
N ASP A 150 -17.97 -14.87 12.67
CA ASP A 150 -18.65 -15.33 13.87
C ASP A 150 -17.96 -16.56 14.53
N LYS A 151 -17.43 -16.37 15.74
CA LYS A 151 -16.78 -17.43 16.54
C LYS A 151 -17.79 -18.44 17.09
N GLY A 152 -19.09 -18.09 17.16
CA GLY A 152 -20.16 -18.94 17.67
C GLY A 152 -20.70 -19.96 16.65
N LEU A 153 -20.36 -19.80 15.38
CA LEU A 153 -20.76 -20.67 14.29
C LEU A 153 -19.62 -21.59 13.88
N GLN A 154 -19.25 -22.52 14.76
CA GLN A 154 -18.25 -23.56 14.49
C GLN A 154 -18.62 -24.45 13.28
N ILE A 155 -19.90 -24.44 12.87
CA ILE A 155 -20.43 -25.10 11.66
C ILE A 155 -20.09 -24.33 10.37
N TRP A 156 -19.92 -23.00 10.43
CA TRP A 156 -19.76 -22.14 9.24
C TRP A 156 -18.31 -21.78 8.91
N LYS A 157 -17.37 -22.03 9.84
CA LYS A 157 -15.93 -21.94 9.57
C LYS A 157 -15.49 -22.88 8.42
N TRP A 158 -16.28 -23.92 8.13
CA TRP A 158 -16.07 -24.85 7.01
C TRP A 158 -16.71 -24.42 5.68
N GLN A 159 -17.68 -23.49 5.67
CA GLN A 159 -18.32 -23.02 4.42
C GLN A 159 -17.73 -21.71 3.88
N ILE A 160 -17.20 -20.81 4.72
CA ILE A 160 -16.38 -19.66 4.28
C ILE A 160 -14.93 -20.11 4.13
N GLY A 161 -14.74 -21.21 3.39
CA GLY A 161 -13.44 -21.85 3.20
C GLY A 161 -12.42 -20.94 2.50
N PRO A 162 -11.25 -21.47 2.12
CA PRO A 162 -10.22 -20.76 1.37
C PRO A 162 -10.68 -20.07 0.07
N ASN A 163 -11.94 -20.22 -0.34
CA ASN A 163 -12.51 -19.63 -1.54
C ASN A 163 -12.80 -18.12 -1.41
N ASP A 164 -13.33 -17.63 -0.27
CA ASP A 164 -13.65 -16.19 -0.14
C ASP A 164 -12.38 -15.33 -0.11
N ASN A 165 -11.38 -15.72 0.70
CA ASN A 165 -10.08 -15.05 0.74
C ASN A 165 -9.40 -15.04 -0.63
N LYS A 166 -9.40 -16.18 -1.34
CA LYS A 166 -8.84 -16.27 -2.71
C LYS A 166 -9.60 -15.36 -3.68
N ARG A 167 -10.93 -15.35 -3.61
CA ARG A 167 -11.79 -14.50 -4.45
C ARG A 167 -11.57 -13.02 -4.16
N CYS A 168 -11.42 -12.62 -2.89
CA CYS A 168 -11.05 -11.26 -2.51
C CYS A 168 -9.74 -10.83 -3.16
N LEU A 169 -8.70 -11.67 -3.13
CA LEU A 169 -7.42 -11.36 -3.77
C LEU A 169 -7.51 -11.30 -5.31
N GLN A 170 -8.31 -12.17 -5.92
CA GLN A 170 -8.56 -12.12 -7.37
C GLN A 170 -9.31 -10.83 -7.76
N LEU A 171 -10.32 -10.44 -6.98
CA LEU A 171 -11.07 -9.19 -7.18
C LEU A 171 -10.17 -7.96 -6.99
N ALA A 172 -9.31 -7.96 -5.97
CA ALA A 172 -8.36 -6.87 -5.74
C ALA A 172 -7.38 -6.70 -6.92
N LYS A 173 -6.80 -7.80 -7.41
CA LYS A 173 -5.95 -7.79 -8.62
C LYS A 173 -6.72 -7.32 -9.86
N LYS A 174 -8.00 -7.71 -10.00
CA LYS A 174 -8.86 -7.27 -11.09
C LYS A 174 -9.14 -5.76 -11.01
N ALA A 175 -9.44 -5.25 -9.82
CA ALA A 175 -9.62 -3.82 -9.57
C ALA A 175 -8.38 -3.02 -9.96
N ALA A 176 -7.19 -3.47 -9.55
CA ALA A 176 -5.92 -2.87 -9.92
C ALA A 176 -5.70 -2.83 -11.45
N LYS A 177 -6.03 -3.91 -12.16
CA LYS A 177 -5.97 -3.95 -13.64
C LYS A 177 -6.96 -3.00 -14.32
N LEU A 178 -8.08 -2.70 -13.65
CA LEU A 178 -9.10 -1.75 -14.09
C LEU A 178 -8.82 -0.31 -13.61
N ASN A 179 -7.62 -0.04 -13.11
CA ASN A 179 -7.21 1.25 -12.55
C ASN A 179 -8.12 1.75 -11.40
N LEU A 180 -8.57 0.81 -10.57
CA LEU A 180 -9.31 1.09 -9.34
C LEU A 180 -8.40 0.77 -8.15
N THR A 181 -8.34 1.68 -7.19
CA THR A 181 -7.53 1.51 -5.98
C THR A 181 -8.41 1.08 -4.81
N ILE A 182 -8.01 0.04 -4.08
CA ILE A 182 -8.75 -0.45 -2.90
C ILE A 182 -7.95 -0.19 -1.63
N ASN A 183 -8.50 0.62 -0.75
CA ASN A 183 -8.02 0.84 0.61
C ASN A 183 -8.86 0.02 1.57
N THR A 184 -8.24 -0.56 2.59
CA THR A 184 -8.93 -1.37 3.61
C THR A 184 -8.84 -0.69 4.96
N LEU A 185 -9.91 -0.74 5.73
CA LEU A 185 -10.01 -0.21 7.07
C LEU A 185 -10.46 -1.34 8.01
N GLY A 186 -9.61 -1.67 8.96
CA GLY A 186 -9.88 -2.68 9.99
C GLY A 186 -10.29 -2.01 11.30
N PHE A 187 -11.49 -2.30 11.79
CA PHE A 187 -12.02 -1.76 13.02
C PHE A 187 -11.85 -2.74 14.20
N GLY A 188 -11.32 -2.29 15.33
CA GLY A 188 -11.03 -3.15 16.48
C GLY A 188 -9.96 -4.20 16.16
N ASP A 189 -9.91 -5.30 16.92
CA ASP A 189 -8.78 -6.25 16.84
C ASP A 189 -9.08 -7.59 16.16
N ASP A 190 -10.35 -7.89 15.88
CA ASP A 190 -10.75 -9.23 15.50
C ASP A 190 -10.64 -9.52 13.99
N TRP A 191 -10.48 -8.51 13.15
CA TRP A 191 -10.34 -8.68 11.71
C TRP A 191 -9.05 -9.39 11.29
N ASN A 192 -9.17 -10.13 10.18
CA ASN A 192 -8.05 -10.86 9.57
C ASN A 192 -7.07 -9.89 8.90
N GLN A 193 -5.95 -9.62 9.58
CA GLN A 193 -4.95 -8.68 9.10
C GLN A 193 -4.29 -9.10 7.79
N ASN A 194 -3.92 -10.37 7.68
CA ASN A 194 -3.28 -10.91 6.49
C ASN A 194 -4.18 -10.75 5.25
N LEU A 195 -5.50 -10.92 5.41
CA LEU A 195 -6.45 -10.73 4.33
C LEU A 195 -6.55 -9.28 3.90
N LEU A 196 -6.83 -8.35 4.83
CA LEU A 196 -7.04 -6.94 4.48
C LEU A 196 -5.77 -6.31 3.91
N GLU A 197 -4.60 -6.61 4.47
CA GLU A 197 -3.32 -6.15 3.93
C GLU A 197 -3.10 -6.62 2.50
N LYS A 198 -3.35 -7.91 2.23
CA LYS A 198 -3.21 -8.44 0.87
C LYS A 198 -4.23 -7.87 -0.11
N ILE A 199 -5.45 -7.55 0.33
CA ILE A 199 -6.44 -6.85 -0.50
C ILE A 199 -5.95 -5.45 -0.84
N ALA A 200 -5.48 -4.68 0.16
CA ALA A 200 -4.96 -3.34 -0.05
C ALA A 200 -3.73 -3.34 -0.96
N ASP A 201 -2.73 -4.19 -0.66
CA ASP A 201 -1.49 -4.29 -1.43
C ASP A 201 -1.78 -4.73 -2.87
N ALA A 202 -2.64 -5.73 -3.09
CA ALA A 202 -3.02 -6.18 -4.43
C ALA A 202 -3.92 -5.19 -5.19
N GLY A 203 -4.72 -4.40 -4.46
CA GLY A 203 -5.56 -3.33 -4.97
C GLY A 203 -4.80 -2.00 -5.15
N GLY A 204 -3.52 -1.92 -4.81
CA GLY A 204 -2.71 -0.71 -4.91
C GLY A 204 -3.03 0.39 -3.90
N GLY A 205 -3.79 0.08 -2.85
CA GLY A 205 -4.13 1.02 -1.77
C GLY A 205 -3.36 0.74 -0.49
N THR A 206 -3.90 1.20 0.65
CA THR A 206 -3.27 1.03 1.96
C THR A 206 -4.27 0.47 2.99
N LEU A 207 -3.72 -0.07 4.08
CA LEU A 207 -4.48 -0.49 5.26
C LEU A 207 -4.50 0.65 6.29
N ALA A 208 -5.68 0.98 6.79
CA ALA A 208 -5.84 1.77 8.00
C ALA A 208 -6.37 0.89 9.14
N TYR A 209 -5.78 1.02 10.32
CA TYR A 209 -6.24 0.37 11.53
C TYR A 209 -6.92 1.42 12.41
N ILE A 210 -8.15 1.11 12.81
CA ILE A 210 -8.97 1.89 13.71
C ILE A 210 -9.06 1.06 14.99
N GLU A 211 -8.19 1.34 15.95
CA GLU A 211 -8.16 0.59 17.21
C GLU A 211 -9.42 0.88 18.03
N ASN A 212 -9.72 2.17 18.20
CA ASN A 212 -10.90 2.65 18.91
C ASN A 212 -11.78 3.49 17.96
N PRO A 213 -13.10 3.52 18.18
CA PRO A 213 -14.04 4.26 17.34
C PRO A 213 -13.62 5.71 17.08
N GLU A 214 -13.12 6.43 18.08
CA GLU A 214 -12.74 7.84 17.96
C GLU A 214 -11.67 8.09 16.89
N GLN A 215 -10.87 7.08 16.54
CA GLN A 215 -9.85 7.17 15.50
C GLN A 215 -10.41 7.06 14.07
N ALA A 216 -11.64 6.57 13.88
CA ALA A 216 -12.20 6.32 12.55
C ALA A 216 -12.22 7.59 11.70
N VAL A 217 -12.74 8.69 12.25
CA VAL A 217 -12.78 10.00 11.60
C VAL A 217 -11.39 10.42 11.11
N THR A 218 -10.39 10.30 11.99
CA THR A 218 -9.00 10.66 11.68
C THR A 218 -8.41 9.78 10.56
N GLN A 219 -8.66 8.47 10.60
CA GLN A 219 -8.17 7.55 9.57
C GLN A 219 -8.85 7.76 8.22
N PHE A 220 -10.17 7.98 8.19
CA PHE A 220 -10.89 8.33 6.96
C PHE A 220 -10.37 9.63 6.36
N ALA A 221 -10.21 10.68 7.18
CA ALA A 221 -9.67 11.96 6.72
C ALA A 221 -8.23 11.82 6.19
N ARG A 222 -7.39 10.98 6.82
CA ARG A 222 -6.03 10.68 6.34
C ARG A 222 -6.06 10.03 4.95
N LEU A 223 -6.90 9.01 4.75
CA LEU A 223 -7.05 8.35 3.45
C LEU A 223 -7.60 9.31 2.39
N PHE A 224 -8.62 10.09 2.75
CA PHE A 224 -9.21 11.08 1.86
C PHE A 224 -8.19 12.13 1.39
N ARG A 225 -7.38 12.68 2.30
CA ARG A 225 -6.29 13.61 1.94
C ARG A 225 -5.29 12.96 0.98
N ARG A 226 -4.89 11.70 1.20
CA ARG A 226 -4.00 10.97 0.27
C ARG A 226 -4.59 10.86 -1.13
N VAL A 227 -5.89 10.55 -1.22
CA VAL A 227 -6.60 10.45 -2.50
C VAL A 227 -6.60 11.80 -3.24
N GLN A 228 -6.77 12.92 -2.54
CA GLN A 228 -6.72 14.26 -3.13
C GLN A 228 -5.35 14.65 -3.68
N LEU A 229 -4.28 13.99 -3.21
CA LEU A 229 -2.93 14.18 -3.75
C LEU A 229 -2.69 13.38 -5.02
N VAL A 230 -3.55 12.44 -5.43
CA VAL A 230 -3.34 11.67 -6.67
C VAL A 230 -3.36 12.61 -7.87
N GLY A 231 -2.27 12.60 -8.64
CA GLY A 231 -2.11 13.40 -9.84
C GLY A 231 -2.05 12.56 -11.12
N LEU A 232 -1.48 11.36 -11.04
CA LEU A 232 -1.39 10.40 -12.14
C LEU A 232 -1.83 9.03 -11.66
N THR A 233 -2.36 8.20 -12.55
CA THR A 233 -2.90 6.88 -12.22
C THR A 233 -2.25 5.79 -13.06
N ASN A 234 -2.49 4.53 -12.72
CA ASN A 234 -2.01 3.36 -13.48
C ASN A 234 -0.51 3.35 -13.81
N ALA A 235 0.33 3.90 -12.93
CA ALA A 235 1.75 4.02 -13.20
C ALA A 235 2.45 2.67 -13.14
N HIS A 236 3.35 2.44 -14.09
CA HIS A 236 4.24 1.29 -14.17
C HIS A 236 5.68 1.79 -14.34
N LEU A 237 6.58 1.27 -13.52
CA LEU A 237 8.02 1.44 -13.70
C LEU A 237 8.51 0.41 -14.71
N LEU A 238 9.09 0.92 -15.80
CA LEU A 238 9.79 0.15 -16.81
C LEU A 238 11.28 0.26 -16.52
N LEU A 239 11.93 -0.87 -16.28
CA LEU A 239 13.35 -0.96 -15.93
C LEU A 239 14.04 -1.88 -16.91
N SER A 240 15.15 -1.41 -17.49
CA SER A 240 15.99 -2.19 -18.38
C SER A 240 17.44 -2.07 -17.94
N PHE A 241 18.20 -3.14 -18.12
CA PHE A 241 19.61 -3.22 -17.75
C PHE A 241 20.45 -3.52 -18.98
N VAL A 242 21.66 -2.97 -19.02
CA VAL A 242 22.64 -3.33 -20.06
C VAL A 242 23.22 -4.74 -19.77
N PRO A 243 23.80 -5.42 -20.77
CA PRO A 243 24.50 -6.68 -20.53
C PRO A 243 25.54 -6.55 -19.41
N GLY A 244 25.61 -7.55 -18.53
CA GLY A 244 26.48 -7.52 -17.35
C GLY A 244 25.84 -6.94 -16.08
N VAL A 245 24.60 -6.44 -16.16
CA VAL A 245 23.82 -6.04 -14.99
C VAL A 245 22.59 -6.93 -14.84
N ARG A 246 22.34 -7.41 -13.62
CA ARG A 246 21.19 -8.26 -13.32
C ARG A 246 20.61 -7.98 -11.95
N LEU A 247 19.34 -8.32 -11.76
CA LEU A 247 18.74 -8.34 -10.42
C LEU A 247 19.27 -9.51 -9.59
N ALA A 248 19.19 -9.36 -8.27
CA ALA A 248 19.30 -10.49 -7.36
C ALA A 248 18.16 -11.50 -7.59
N GLU A 249 18.35 -12.75 -7.15
CA GLU A 249 17.40 -13.83 -7.41
C GLU A 249 16.18 -13.80 -6.49
N LEU A 250 16.38 -13.41 -5.22
CA LEU A 250 15.33 -13.46 -4.20
C LEU A 250 14.92 -12.06 -3.76
N LYS A 251 13.62 -11.78 -3.93
CA LYS A 251 12.98 -10.50 -3.57
C LYS A 251 13.84 -9.28 -3.97
N PRO A 252 14.20 -9.18 -5.26
CA PRO A 252 15.17 -8.18 -5.68
C PRO A 252 14.61 -6.77 -5.64
N ILE A 253 13.29 -6.58 -5.64
CA ILE A 253 12.67 -5.26 -5.68
C ILE A 253 11.59 -5.13 -4.63
N ALA A 254 11.62 -4.01 -3.90
CA ALA A 254 10.59 -3.62 -2.95
C ALA A 254 10.34 -2.11 -3.01
N GLN A 255 9.13 -1.71 -2.71
CA GLN A 255 8.84 -0.32 -2.36
C GLN A 255 9.21 -0.09 -0.90
N VAL A 256 9.75 1.09 -0.58
CA VAL A 256 10.09 1.50 0.80
C VAL A 256 9.40 2.79 1.22
N ALA A 257 8.85 3.56 0.27
CA ALA A 257 8.04 4.74 0.55
C ALA A 257 6.89 4.85 -0.47
N PRO A 258 5.71 5.34 -0.08
CA PRO A 258 5.34 5.79 1.28
C PRO A 258 5.15 4.65 2.29
N ASP A 259 4.84 3.45 1.79
CA ASP A 259 4.66 2.24 2.58
C ASP A 259 5.65 1.18 2.08
N THR A 260 6.27 0.43 2.98
CA THR A 260 7.21 -0.65 2.62
C THR A 260 6.44 -1.92 2.27
N ILE A 261 6.53 -2.34 1.02
CA ILE A 261 5.88 -3.54 0.47
C ILE A 261 6.76 -4.22 -0.57
N GLU A 262 6.65 -5.54 -0.66
CA GLU A 262 7.22 -6.29 -1.78
C GLU A 262 6.32 -6.09 -3.01
N LEU A 263 6.92 -5.77 -4.16
CA LEU A 263 6.18 -5.56 -5.41
C LEU A 263 6.34 -6.78 -6.32
N PRO A 264 5.26 -7.24 -6.98
CA PRO A 264 5.39 -8.25 -8.02
C PRO A 264 6.18 -7.67 -9.20
N LEU A 265 7.13 -8.46 -9.68
CA LEU A 265 7.94 -8.16 -10.85
C LEU A 265 7.42 -8.98 -12.02
N GLU A 266 7.05 -8.30 -13.10
CA GLU A 266 6.70 -8.92 -14.37
C GLU A 266 7.79 -8.60 -15.39
N THR A 267 7.96 -9.45 -16.40
CA THR A 267 8.87 -9.21 -17.52
C THR A 267 8.03 -9.21 -18.78
N ASP A 268 8.18 -8.18 -19.61
CA ASP A 268 7.49 -8.12 -20.90
C ASP A 268 8.16 -9.01 -21.96
N ALA A 269 7.55 -9.09 -23.15
CA ALA A 269 8.06 -9.90 -24.25
C ALA A 269 9.46 -9.48 -24.74
N ASN A 270 9.89 -8.25 -24.44
CA ASN A 270 11.17 -7.70 -24.85
C ASN A 270 12.24 -7.82 -23.76
N GLY A 271 11.93 -8.47 -22.63
CA GLY A 271 12.84 -8.60 -21.49
C GLY A 271 12.89 -7.37 -20.58
N THR A 272 12.03 -6.36 -20.80
CA THR A 272 11.92 -5.19 -19.92
C THR A 272 11.20 -5.60 -18.64
N LEU A 273 11.76 -5.17 -17.52
CA LEU A 273 11.18 -5.40 -16.20
C LEU A 273 10.07 -4.37 -15.98
N VAL A 274 8.89 -4.85 -15.62
CA VAL A 274 7.70 -4.03 -15.42
C VAL A 274 7.20 -4.20 -14.00
N LEU A 275 7.09 -3.08 -13.28
CA LEU A 275 6.54 -3.03 -11.93
C LEU A 275 5.33 -2.11 -11.88
N ARG A 276 4.19 -2.62 -11.44
CA ARG A 276 3.00 -1.79 -11.23
C ARG A 276 3.16 -0.97 -9.95
N LEU A 277 3.12 0.35 -10.08
CA LEU A 277 3.12 1.30 -8.97
C LEU A 277 1.69 1.72 -8.59
N GLY A 278 0.77 1.81 -9.55
CA GLY A 278 -0.59 2.31 -9.32
C GLY A 278 -0.63 3.84 -9.31
N ASP A 279 -1.29 4.44 -8.32
CA ASP A 279 -1.45 5.90 -8.27
C ASP A 279 -0.14 6.61 -7.87
N LEU A 280 0.17 7.71 -8.56
CA LEU A 280 1.25 8.63 -8.20
C LEU A 280 0.66 9.92 -7.63
N MET A 281 1.12 10.26 -6.44
CA MET A 281 0.72 11.45 -5.72
C MET A 281 1.60 12.65 -6.11
N LYS A 282 1.00 13.85 -6.07
CA LYS A 282 1.67 15.14 -6.19
C LYS A 282 2.58 15.33 -4.99
N ASP A 283 3.85 15.64 -5.24
CA ASP A 283 4.85 16.02 -4.22
C ASP A 283 5.07 14.98 -3.10
N VAL A 284 4.56 13.76 -3.25
CA VAL A 284 4.85 12.63 -2.37
C VAL A 284 5.65 11.62 -3.16
N GLU A 285 6.90 11.42 -2.74
CA GLU A 285 7.80 10.49 -3.40
C GLU A 285 7.42 9.05 -3.07
N ARG A 286 7.32 8.24 -4.12
CA ARG A 286 7.33 6.79 -4.05
C ARG A 286 8.75 6.32 -4.31
N VAL A 287 9.30 5.49 -3.43
CA VAL A 287 10.67 5.02 -3.55
C VAL A 287 10.69 3.50 -3.70
N VAL A 288 11.31 3.03 -4.77
CA VAL A 288 11.54 1.61 -5.07
C VAL A 288 13.03 1.32 -4.93
N LEU A 289 13.37 0.27 -4.18
CA LEU A 289 14.72 -0.27 -4.09
C LEU A 289 14.84 -1.53 -4.93
N ALA A 290 15.90 -1.61 -5.72
CA ALA A 290 16.29 -2.78 -6.48
C ALA A 290 17.70 -3.25 -6.08
N ASN A 291 17.84 -4.53 -5.74
CA ASN A 291 19.12 -5.16 -5.49
C ASN A 291 19.70 -5.69 -6.81
N ILE A 292 20.84 -5.14 -7.23
CA ILE A 292 21.48 -5.45 -8.51
C ILE A 292 22.90 -5.98 -8.31
N TYR A 293 23.32 -6.83 -9.24
CA TYR A 293 24.70 -7.23 -9.43
C TYR A 293 25.22 -6.58 -10.71
N LEU A 294 26.40 -5.97 -10.59
CA LEU A 294 27.15 -5.34 -11.67
C LEU A 294 28.37 -6.21 -11.94
N GLY A 295 28.53 -6.66 -13.18
CA GLY A 295 29.74 -7.34 -13.64
C GLY A 295 30.91 -6.37 -13.82
N GLN A 296 31.87 -6.77 -14.65
CA GLN A 296 33.00 -5.93 -15.02
C GLN A 296 32.63 -4.93 -16.11
N PHE A 297 32.96 -3.67 -15.88
CA PHE A 297 32.79 -2.59 -16.83
C PHE A 297 34.10 -1.80 -16.99
N PRO A 298 34.29 -1.08 -18.11
CA PRO A 298 35.40 -0.15 -18.26
C PRO A 298 35.37 0.94 -17.19
N GLU A 299 36.56 1.40 -16.79
CA GLU A 299 36.69 2.50 -15.83
C GLU A 299 35.94 3.76 -16.28
N GLY A 300 35.48 4.55 -15.30
CA GLY A 300 34.73 5.78 -15.50
C GLY A 300 33.22 5.62 -15.38
N LYS A 301 32.50 6.67 -15.79
CA LYS A 301 31.04 6.74 -15.68
C LYS A 301 30.37 5.92 -16.79
N GLN A 302 29.72 4.83 -16.39
CA GLN A 302 29.05 3.90 -17.29
C GLN A 302 27.53 3.97 -17.11
N VAL A 303 26.79 3.78 -18.20
CA VAL A 303 25.34 3.55 -18.14
C VAL A 303 25.11 2.09 -17.82
N ILE A 304 24.40 1.82 -16.73
CA ILE A 304 24.12 0.45 -16.25
C ILE A 304 22.68 0.01 -16.55
N GLY A 305 21.81 0.93 -16.98
CA GLY A 305 20.43 0.63 -17.33
C GLY A 305 19.63 1.91 -17.62
N HIS A 306 18.34 1.73 -17.87
CA HIS A 306 17.40 2.84 -18.08
C HIS A 306 16.11 2.60 -17.32
N ILE A 307 15.48 3.70 -16.91
CA ILE A 307 14.17 3.73 -16.26
C ILE A 307 13.21 4.67 -16.98
N GLN A 308 11.95 4.27 -17.02
CA GLN A 308 10.87 5.06 -17.59
C GLN A 308 9.57 4.75 -16.85
N ILE A 309 8.66 5.72 -16.76
CA ILE A 309 7.33 5.51 -16.20
C ILE A 309 6.30 5.54 -17.32
N ARG A 310 5.47 4.49 -17.39
CA ARG A 310 4.23 4.47 -18.16
C ARG A 310 3.07 4.81 -17.24
N TYR A 311 2.20 5.75 -17.58
CA TYR A 311 1.14 6.23 -16.69
C TYR A 311 -0.08 6.76 -17.45
N ASP A 312 -1.19 6.93 -16.74
CA ASP A 312 -2.41 7.55 -17.25
C ASP A 312 -2.57 8.94 -16.60
N ASP A 313 -2.97 9.94 -17.40
CA ASP A 313 -3.28 11.30 -16.94
C ASP A 313 -4.79 11.56 -17.08
N PRO A 314 -5.57 11.43 -15.98
CA PRO A 314 -7.01 11.62 -16.01
C PRO A 314 -7.42 13.05 -16.38
N SER A 315 -6.58 14.07 -16.08
CA SER A 315 -6.89 15.47 -16.41
C SER A 315 -6.92 15.71 -17.92
N LEU A 316 -6.12 14.96 -18.66
CA LEU A 316 -6.06 15.00 -20.12
C LEU A 316 -6.89 13.89 -20.78
N ASN A 317 -7.50 13.02 -19.98
CA ASN A 317 -8.17 11.80 -20.44
C ASN A 317 -7.29 10.97 -21.40
N LYS A 318 -5.99 10.86 -21.10
CA LYS A 318 -5.01 10.10 -21.88
C LYS A 318 -4.47 8.94 -21.06
N GLN A 319 -4.24 7.81 -21.72
CA GLN A 319 -3.73 6.58 -21.12
C GLN A 319 -2.41 6.17 -21.79
N GLY A 320 -1.57 5.44 -21.07
CA GLY A 320 -0.33 4.87 -21.59
C GLY A 320 0.72 5.92 -22.00
N LEU A 321 0.70 7.10 -21.38
CA LEU A 321 1.72 8.12 -21.57
C LEU A 321 3.06 7.61 -21.02
N LEU A 322 4.15 8.02 -21.66
CA LEU A 322 5.51 7.68 -21.23
C LEU A 322 6.23 8.94 -20.73
N SER A 323 6.94 8.80 -19.60
CA SER A 323 7.91 9.81 -19.17
C SER A 323 9.13 9.82 -20.10
N SER A 324 10.00 10.81 -19.93
CA SER A 324 11.35 10.76 -20.50
C SER A 324 12.07 9.48 -20.03
N LEU A 325 12.82 8.86 -20.94
CA LEU A 325 13.71 7.75 -20.63
C LEU A 325 14.95 8.28 -19.89
N ALA A 326 15.20 7.82 -18.67
CA ALA A 326 16.31 8.29 -17.86
C ALA A 326 17.39 7.20 -17.69
N PRO A 327 18.66 7.47 -18.00
CA PRO A 327 19.76 6.53 -17.79
C PRO A 327 20.13 6.42 -16.31
N ILE A 328 20.51 5.21 -15.89
CA ILE A 328 21.10 4.92 -14.59
C ILE A 328 22.61 4.83 -14.77
N TYR A 329 23.37 5.50 -13.90
CA TYR A 329 24.82 5.53 -13.96
C TYR A 329 25.49 4.83 -12.77
N ALA A 330 26.65 4.26 -13.01
CA ALA A 330 27.63 3.86 -12.00
C ALA A 330 29.02 4.35 -12.41
N ASN A 331 29.89 4.62 -11.44
CA ASN A 331 31.27 5.02 -11.70
C ASN A 331 32.23 3.88 -11.34
N PHE A 332 32.90 3.29 -12.33
CA PHE A 332 33.82 2.17 -12.12
C PHE A 332 35.23 2.69 -11.90
N THR A 333 35.87 2.30 -10.79
CA THR A 333 37.22 2.76 -10.44
C THR A 333 38.11 1.59 -10.06
N ARG A 334 39.40 1.67 -10.41
CA ARG A 334 40.41 0.66 -10.04
C ARG A 334 40.94 0.84 -8.62
N SER A 335 41.08 2.09 -8.20
CA SER A 335 41.29 2.45 -6.80
C SER A 335 39.92 2.78 -6.21
N TYR A 336 39.34 1.82 -5.51
CA TYR A 336 38.00 1.95 -4.95
C TYR A 336 38.00 2.88 -3.73
N GLU A 337 37.17 3.92 -3.80
CA GLU A 337 36.80 4.75 -2.66
C GLU A 337 35.27 4.83 -2.60
N PRO A 338 34.65 4.60 -1.42
CA PRO A 338 33.20 4.57 -1.32
C PRO A 338 32.59 5.97 -1.48
N ALA A 339 31.57 6.08 -2.32
CA ALA A 339 30.77 7.29 -2.52
C ALA A 339 29.32 7.03 -2.08
N LEU A 340 29.14 6.92 -0.77
CA LEU A 340 27.88 6.51 -0.14
C LEU A 340 26.77 7.55 -0.31
N ASN A 341 25.56 7.07 -0.61
CA ASN A 341 24.36 7.91 -0.66
C ASN A 341 23.49 7.70 0.59
N SER A 342 23.43 8.71 1.46
CA SER A 342 22.69 8.66 2.72
C SER A 342 21.19 8.42 2.55
N GLN A 343 20.55 8.96 1.51
CA GLN A 343 19.13 8.75 1.24
C GLN A 343 18.83 7.30 0.83
N VAL A 344 19.72 6.69 0.04
CA VAL A 344 19.61 5.27 -0.32
C VAL A 344 19.88 4.38 0.89
N LEU A 345 20.84 4.74 1.75
CA LEU A 345 21.07 4.03 3.01
C LEU A 345 19.83 4.06 3.92
N GLN A 346 19.16 5.21 4.06
CA GLN A 346 17.89 5.31 4.79
C GLN A 346 16.81 4.39 4.20
N SER A 347 16.70 4.36 2.88
CA SER A 347 15.79 3.44 2.16
C SER A 347 16.10 1.96 2.46
N ILE A 348 17.39 1.59 2.53
CA ILE A 348 17.81 0.22 2.84
C ILE A 348 17.42 -0.15 4.27
N LEU A 349 17.60 0.77 5.22
CA LEU A 349 17.22 0.55 6.62
C LEU A 349 15.70 0.40 6.79
N LEU A 350 14.89 1.16 6.04
CA LEU A 350 13.43 0.97 6.00
C LEU A 350 13.04 -0.44 5.55
N LEU A 351 13.65 -0.93 4.47
CA LEU A 351 13.42 -2.30 3.99
C LEU A 351 13.91 -3.36 4.99
N ALA A 352 15.05 -3.11 5.66
CA ALA A 352 15.59 -3.99 6.68
C ALA A 352 14.64 -4.11 7.88
N LYS A 353 14.14 -2.98 8.42
CA LYS A 353 13.14 -2.95 9.50
C LYS A 353 11.94 -3.83 9.14
N TYR A 354 11.37 -3.61 7.95
CA TYR A 354 10.22 -4.39 7.46
C TYR A 354 10.51 -5.89 7.41
N ARG A 355 11.62 -6.30 6.78
CA ARG A 355 11.98 -7.72 6.63
C ARG A 355 12.31 -8.39 7.98
N GLN A 356 12.93 -7.68 8.91
CA GLN A 356 13.19 -8.17 10.26
C GLN A 356 11.88 -8.44 11.02
N THR A 357 10.89 -7.55 10.94
CA THR A 357 9.57 -7.79 11.53
C THR A 357 8.85 -8.99 10.89
N GLN A 358 8.94 -9.14 9.56
CA GLN A 358 8.38 -10.33 8.88
C GLN A 358 9.04 -11.64 9.35
N LEU A 359 10.36 -11.64 9.57
CA LEU A 359 11.06 -12.79 10.15
C LEU A 359 10.63 -13.05 11.60
N ALA A 360 10.40 -12.01 12.40
CA ALA A 360 9.87 -12.16 13.76
C ALA A 360 8.50 -12.85 13.76
N GLU A 361 7.60 -12.43 12.86
CA GLU A 361 6.28 -13.05 12.72
C GLU A 361 6.35 -14.51 12.28
N ALA A 362 7.23 -14.82 11.33
CA ALA A 362 7.46 -16.20 10.89
C ALA A 362 7.97 -17.06 12.06
N LYS A 363 8.87 -16.53 12.88
CA LYS A 363 9.37 -17.21 14.09
C LYS A 363 8.28 -17.43 15.14
N LEU A 364 7.43 -16.42 15.40
CA LEU A 364 6.26 -16.58 16.29
C LEU A 364 5.31 -17.67 15.79
N ALA A 365 5.06 -17.73 14.48
CA ALA A 365 4.20 -18.76 13.90
C ALA A 365 4.78 -20.19 14.07
N LEU A 366 6.10 -20.31 14.23
CA LEU A 366 6.81 -21.56 14.51
C LEU A 366 7.01 -21.82 16.02
N GLY A 367 6.48 -20.95 16.90
CA GLY A 367 6.66 -21.05 18.36
C GLY A 367 8.01 -20.54 18.89
N ASP A 368 8.86 -19.97 18.04
CA ASP A 368 10.17 -19.41 18.43
C ASP A 368 10.01 -17.97 18.96
N ALA A 369 9.46 -17.83 20.17
CA ALA A 369 9.26 -16.54 20.82
C ALA A 369 10.58 -15.80 21.09
N LYS A 370 11.64 -16.53 21.47
CA LYS A 370 12.97 -15.96 21.75
C LYS A 370 13.60 -15.37 20.50
N GLY A 371 13.60 -16.12 19.39
CA GLY A 371 14.12 -15.62 18.13
C GLY A 371 13.27 -14.47 17.57
N ALA A 372 11.95 -14.50 17.76
CA ALA A 372 11.08 -13.38 17.40
C ALA A 372 11.43 -12.10 18.18
N ALA A 373 11.63 -12.21 19.50
CA ALA A 373 12.11 -11.12 20.33
C ALA A 373 13.44 -10.54 19.82
N THR A 374 14.40 -11.40 19.44
CA THR A 374 15.67 -10.94 18.86
C THR A 374 15.46 -10.15 17.57
N MET A 375 14.63 -10.65 16.65
CA MET A 375 14.34 -9.95 15.39
C MET A 375 13.61 -8.62 15.61
N LEU A 376 12.66 -8.55 16.56
CA LEU A 376 11.99 -7.30 16.91
C LEU A 376 12.94 -6.29 17.57
N GLN A 377 13.88 -6.74 18.39
CA GLN A 377 14.91 -5.86 18.96
C GLN A 377 15.83 -5.30 17.87
N THR A 378 16.23 -6.12 16.89
CA THR A 378 17.00 -5.65 15.73
C THR A 378 16.20 -4.64 14.90
N ALA A 379 14.90 -4.89 14.70
CA ALA A 379 14.01 -3.95 14.01
C ALA A 379 13.85 -2.63 14.78
N ALA A 380 13.76 -2.66 16.11
CA ALA A 380 13.71 -1.47 16.95
C ALA A 380 15.01 -0.66 16.86
N ASN A 381 16.17 -1.32 16.90
CA ASN A 381 17.46 -0.64 16.72
C ASN A 381 17.59 -0.02 15.32
N THR A 382 17.07 -0.70 14.29
CA THR A 382 17.03 -0.16 12.92
C THR A 382 16.08 1.04 12.83
N ALA A 383 14.91 0.97 13.49
CA ALA A 383 13.97 2.08 13.61
C ALA A 383 14.60 3.31 14.29
N LEU A 384 15.46 3.09 15.29
CA LEU A 384 16.20 4.18 15.95
C LEU A 384 17.18 4.86 14.99
N GLN A 385 17.89 4.10 14.14
CA GLN A 385 18.83 4.64 13.16
C GLN A 385 18.16 5.51 12.08
N ILE A 386 16.90 5.24 11.76
CA ILE A 386 16.10 6.02 10.80
C ILE A 386 15.29 7.14 11.46
N GLY A 387 15.35 7.27 12.79
CA GLY A 387 14.63 8.31 13.55
C GLY A 387 13.12 8.09 13.72
N ASP A 388 12.64 6.84 13.64
CA ASP A 388 11.23 6.47 13.76
C ASP A 388 10.87 6.13 15.23
N SER A 389 10.75 7.16 16.08
CA SER A 389 10.51 7.05 17.53
C SER A 389 9.28 6.20 17.87
N THR A 390 8.20 6.37 17.11
CA THR A 390 6.97 5.61 17.30
C THR A 390 7.18 4.13 17.00
N ALA A 391 7.85 3.77 15.90
CA ALA A 391 8.16 2.38 15.62
C ALA A 391 9.13 1.78 16.64
N VAL A 392 10.13 2.54 17.13
CA VAL A 392 11.02 2.09 18.22
C VAL A 392 10.19 1.65 19.43
N THR A 393 9.27 2.49 19.87
CA THR A 393 8.42 2.21 21.03
C THR A 393 7.62 0.93 20.84
N VAL A 394 6.89 0.82 19.73
CA VAL A 394 6.04 -0.35 19.44
C VAL A 394 6.86 -1.65 19.35
N LEU A 395 7.97 -1.62 18.61
CA LEU A 395 8.80 -2.79 18.36
C LEU A 395 9.54 -3.23 19.63
N GLN A 396 10.05 -2.28 20.42
CA GLN A 396 10.72 -2.56 21.68
C GLN A 396 9.77 -3.11 22.74
N SER A 397 8.57 -2.52 22.91
CA SER A 397 7.56 -3.06 23.83
C SER A 397 7.16 -4.49 23.45
N SER A 398 7.01 -4.76 22.15
CA SER A 398 6.71 -6.11 21.65
C SER A 398 7.85 -7.10 21.93
N ALA A 399 9.11 -6.67 21.71
CA ALA A 399 10.29 -7.47 21.99
C ALA A 399 10.42 -7.80 23.49
N THR A 400 10.29 -6.80 24.37
CA THR A 400 10.38 -6.99 25.83
C THR A 400 9.31 -7.95 26.34
N ARG A 401 8.07 -7.83 25.85
CA ARG A 401 6.97 -8.73 26.23
C ARG A 401 7.30 -10.19 25.91
N LEU A 402 7.83 -10.46 24.72
CA LEU A 402 8.25 -11.81 24.32
C LEU A 402 9.46 -12.31 25.13
N GLN A 403 10.41 -11.43 25.48
CA GLN A 403 11.59 -11.78 26.27
C GLN A 403 11.24 -12.23 27.69
N VAL A 404 10.23 -11.62 28.33
CA VAL A 404 9.77 -12.00 29.67
C VAL A 404 8.81 -13.20 29.67
N GLY A 405 8.62 -13.87 28.52
CA GLY A 405 7.77 -15.04 28.38
C GLY A 405 6.28 -14.75 28.16
N GLY A 406 5.92 -13.49 27.93
CA GLY A 406 4.55 -13.10 27.59
C GLY A 406 4.20 -13.34 26.11
N GLU A 407 2.90 -13.34 25.80
CA GLU A 407 2.40 -13.39 24.43
C GLU A 407 1.97 -12.01 23.92
N LEU A 408 2.14 -11.77 22.61
CA LEU A 408 1.60 -10.58 21.96
C LEU A 408 0.08 -10.71 21.75
N SER A 409 -0.67 -9.73 22.23
CA SER A 409 -2.11 -9.60 21.96
C SER A 409 -2.39 -9.37 20.46
N LYS A 410 -3.66 -9.43 20.05
CA LYS A 410 -4.04 -9.12 18.66
C LYS A 410 -3.71 -7.67 18.27
N SER A 411 -4.01 -6.71 19.15
CA SER A 411 -3.63 -5.30 18.99
C SER A 411 -2.11 -5.15 18.85
N ASP A 412 -1.33 -5.79 19.74
CA ASP A 412 0.14 -5.73 19.68
C ASP A 412 0.65 -6.20 18.32
N ARG A 413 0.22 -7.40 17.86
CA ARG A 413 0.63 -7.94 16.55
C ARG A 413 0.28 -7.01 15.39
N LYS A 414 -0.91 -6.39 15.42
CA LYS A 414 -1.35 -5.41 14.42
C LYS A 414 -0.44 -4.20 14.41
N LYS A 415 -0.19 -3.59 15.57
CA LYS A 415 0.69 -2.44 15.75
C LYS A 415 2.13 -2.74 15.31
N THR A 416 2.69 -3.87 15.73
CA THR A 416 4.03 -4.32 15.32
C THR A 416 4.16 -4.35 13.79
N ARG A 417 3.18 -4.93 13.10
CA ARG A 417 3.23 -5.03 11.64
C ARG A 417 3.05 -3.68 10.95
N ILE A 418 2.14 -2.83 11.43
CA ILE A 418 1.94 -1.48 10.89
C ILE A 418 3.23 -0.64 11.05
N ALA A 419 3.81 -0.64 12.24
CA ALA A 419 5.08 0.03 12.54
C ALA A 419 6.25 -0.47 11.66
N SER A 420 6.16 -1.68 11.10
CA SER A 420 7.16 -2.20 10.17
C SER A 420 7.06 -1.62 8.75
N LYS A 421 5.83 -1.34 8.26
CA LYS A 421 5.57 -0.88 6.88
C LYS A 421 5.73 0.63 6.73
N THR A 422 5.36 1.40 7.75
CA THR A 422 5.30 2.86 7.66
C THR A 422 6.34 3.51 8.54
N VAL A 423 6.80 4.69 8.15
CA VAL A 423 7.39 5.64 9.11
C VAL A 423 6.24 6.33 9.80
N LEU A 424 6.07 6.08 11.09
CA LEU A 424 5.02 6.68 11.89
C LEU A 424 5.53 8.03 12.38
N LYS A 425 5.24 9.10 11.63
CA LYS A 425 5.52 10.48 12.07
C LYS A 425 4.43 10.91 13.06
N GLU A 426 4.86 11.55 14.15
CA GLU A 426 3.99 12.15 15.18
C GLU A 426 3.02 13.20 14.61
#